data_AF-A0AAE4L1I4-F1
#
_entry.id   AF-A0AAE4L1I4-F1
#
_cell.length_a   1.000
_cell.length_b   1.000
_cell.length_c   1.000
_cell.angle_alpha   90.00
_cell.angle_beta   90.00
_cell.angle_gamma   90.00
#
_symmetry.space_group_name_H-M   'P 1'
#
loop_
_entity.id
_entity.type
_entity.pdbx_description
1 polymer ?
#
loop_
_entity_poly.entity_id
_entity_poly.type
_entity_poly.pdbx_seq_one_letter_code
_entity_poly.pdbx_strand_id
1 'polypeptide(L)'
;MITVILAEKPSQALAYARAFSSYTKEDGYFRVKDSIFHDETFITFGFGHLVELDSPDKYKEEWKKWALETLPIFPERYQFSVPEDKQKQFTIVAGLLQKASTIIIATDSDREGENSATCF
;
A
#
# COMPACT_ATOMS: atom_id res chain seq x y z
N MET A 1 -19.09 -3.17 -12.16
CA MET A 1 -17.66 -3.54 -11.98
C MET A 1 -17.08 -2.74 -10.82
N ILE A 2 -16.06 -3.20 -10.10
CA ILE A 2 -15.53 -2.39 -8.97
C ILE A 2 -14.25 -1.68 -9.41
N THR A 3 -14.20 -0.36 -9.23
CA THR A 3 -12.99 0.43 -9.46
C THR A 3 -12.36 0.82 -8.13
N VAL A 4 -11.05 0.59 -7.97
CA VAL A 4 -10.28 0.99 -6.79
C VAL A 4 -9.20 1.98 -7.20
N ILE A 5 -9.22 3.16 -6.60
CA ILE A 5 -8.18 4.17 -6.72
C ILE A 5 -7.24 4.00 -5.52
N LEU A 6 -5.96 3.75 -5.77
CA LEU A 6 -4.94 3.56 -4.74
C LEU A 6 -4.07 4.82 -4.63
N ALA A 7 -4.16 5.50 -3.50
CA ALA A 7 -3.29 6.62 -3.15
C ALA A 7 -2.15 6.17 -2.22
N GLU A 8 -1.11 6.99 -2.09
CA GLU A 8 0.04 6.67 -1.23
C GLU A 8 -0.20 7.01 0.24
N LYS A 9 -0.98 8.08 0.49
CA LYS A 9 -1.17 8.68 1.81
C LYS A 9 -2.64 9.00 2.09
N PRO A 10 -3.09 8.99 3.36
CA PRO A 10 -4.49 9.29 3.70
C PRO A 10 -4.93 10.71 3.29
N SER A 11 -4.02 11.68 3.37
CA SER A 11 -4.27 13.07 2.97
C SER A 11 -4.53 13.19 1.47
N GLN A 12 -3.80 12.45 0.65
CA GLN A 12 -3.95 12.39 -0.79
C GLN A 12 -5.28 11.74 -1.18
N ALA A 13 -5.64 10.60 -0.57
CA ALA A 13 -6.94 9.99 -0.79
C ALA A 13 -8.11 10.90 -0.40
N LEU A 14 -7.99 11.66 0.70
CA LEU A 14 -9.00 12.64 1.09
C LEU A 14 -9.12 13.78 0.07
N ALA A 15 -7.99 14.25 -0.48
CA ALA A 15 -7.99 15.28 -1.52
C ALA A 15 -8.72 14.79 -2.78
N TYR A 16 -8.48 13.54 -3.19
CA TYR A 16 -9.19 12.91 -4.30
C TYR A 16 -10.68 12.76 -4.00
N ALA A 17 -11.05 12.26 -2.83
CA ALA A 17 -12.44 12.08 -2.44
C ALA A 17 -13.25 13.40 -2.51
N ARG A 18 -12.63 14.52 -2.10
CA ARG A 18 -13.24 15.86 -2.14
C ARG A 18 -13.45 16.42 -3.55
N ALA A 19 -12.73 15.91 -4.55
CA ALA A 19 -12.87 16.34 -5.93
C ALA A 19 -14.12 15.74 -6.61
N PHE A 20 -14.67 14.67 -6.06
CA PHE A 20 -15.87 14.01 -6.59
C PHE A 20 -17.16 14.59 -6.02
N SER A 21 -18.26 14.37 -6.76
CA SER A 21 -19.59 14.87 -6.42
C SER A 21 -20.07 14.47 -5.03
N SER A 22 -19.77 13.25 -4.59
CA SER A 22 -20.04 12.81 -3.21
C SER A 22 -19.09 11.71 -2.78
N TYR A 23 -18.79 11.68 -1.48
CA TYR A 23 -17.98 10.63 -0.88
C TYR A 23 -18.46 10.29 0.54
N THR A 24 -18.31 9.02 0.90
CA THR A 24 -18.51 8.51 2.26
C THR A 24 -17.17 8.02 2.79
N LYS A 25 -16.78 8.49 3.97
CA LYS A 25 -15.58 8.01 4.66
C LYS A 25 -15.90 6.71 5.40
N GLU A 26 -15.08 5.70 5.15
CA GLU A 26 -15.10 4.42 5.84
C GLU A 26 -13.77 4.21 6.57
N ASP A 27 -13.63 3.08 7.27
CA ASP A 27 -12.38 2.71 7.92
C ASP A 27 -11.36 2.23 6.88
N GLY A 28 -10.34 3.06 6.61
CA GLY A 28 -9.23 2.74 5.69
C GLY A 28 -9.48 3.00 4.20
N TYR A 29 -10.65 3.53 3.82
CA TYR A 29 -10.98 3.90 2.45
C TYR A 29 -12.16 4.89 2.39
N PHE A 30 -12.46 5.37 1.18
CA PHE A 30 -13.61 6.21 0.88
C PHE A 30 -14.43 5.53 -0.22
N ARG A 31 -15.76 5.56 -0.10
CA ARG A 31 -16.65 5.22 -1.20
C ARG A 31 -17.00 6.51 -1.93
N VAL A 32 -16.80 6.56 -3.24
CA VAL A 32 -17.12 7.75 -4.04
C VAL A 32 -18.23 7.47 -5.04
N LYS A 33 -19.04 8.49 -5.31
CA LYS A 33 -20.03 8.46 -6.40
C LYS A 33 -19.87 9.71 -7.23
N ASP A 34 -19.67 9.51 -8.53
CA ASP A 34 -19.54 10.58 -9.50
C ASP A 34 -20.09 10.12 -10.85
N SER A 35 -20.55 11.07 -11.67
CA SER A 35 -20.98 10.82 -13.06
C SER A 35 -19.89 10.17 -13.94
N ILE A 36 -18.62 10.37 -13.60
CA ILE A 36 -17.48 9.80 -14.34
C ILE A 36 -17.39 8.27 -14.14
N PHE A 37 -17.87 7.75 -13.00
CA PHE A 37 -17.84 6.34 -12.68
C PHE A 37 -19.26 5.76 -12.65
N HIS A 38 -19.60 4.95 -13.65
CA HIS A 38 -20.91 4.29 -13.73
C HIS A 38 -21.10 3.18 -12.70
N ASP A 39 -20.02 2.70 -12.09
CA ASP A 39 -20.03 1.62 -11.12
C ASP A 39 -19.47 2.03 -9.74
N GLU A 40 -19.54 1.11 -8.77
CA GLU A 40 -18.97 1.30 -7.44
C GLU A 40 -17.47 1.61 -7.50
N THR A 41 -17.10 2.73 -6.89
CA THR A 41 -15.72 3.21 -6.86
C THR A 41 -15.29 3.45 -5.42
N PHE A 42 -14.11 2.93 -5.08
CA PHE A 42 -13.48 3.09 -3.78
C PHE A 42 -12.12 3.78 -3.93
N ILE A 43 -11.80 4.68 -3.01
CA ILE A 43 -10.47 5.28 -2.88
C ILE A 43 -9.85 4.72 -1.61
N THR A 44 -8.79 3.94 -1.73
CA THR A 44 -8.01 3.47 -0.59
C THR A 44 -6.61 4.09 -0.62
N PHE A 45 -5.84 3.89 0.45
CA PHE A 45 -4.55 4.52 0.60
C PHE A 45 -3.57 3.67 1.39
N GLY A 46 -2.30 3.92 1.10
CA GLY A 46 -1.18 3.54 1.93
C GLY A 46 -0.97 4.37 3.19
N PHE A 47 -0.04 3.89 4.01
CA PHE A 47 0.70 4.70 4.98
C PHE A 47 2.17 4.76 4.56
N GLY A 48 2.44 5.29 3.36
CA GLY A 48 3.73 5.07 2.69
C GLY A 48 3.89 3.59 2.31
N HIS A 49 5.05 3.00 2.56
CA HIS A 49 5.27 1.56 2.35
C HIS A 49 4.46 0.72 3.35
N LEU A 50 3.52 -0.09 2.86
CA LEU A 50 2.78 -1.06 3.70
C LEU A 50 3.60 -2.29 4.06
N VAL A 51 4.65 -2.56 3.30
CA VAL A 51 5.58 -3.67 3.52
C VAL A 51 6.98 -3.11 3.76
N GLU A 52 7.75 -3.81 4.57
CA GLU A 52 9.13 -3.45 4.89
C GLU A 52 10.03 -4.65 4.62
N LEU A 53 11.29 -4.38 4.28
CA LEU A 53 12.28 -5.42 4.13
C LEU A 53 12.50 -6.12 5.47
N ASP A 54 12.56 -7.44 5.43
CA ASP A 54 12.89 -8.21 6.61
C ASP A 54 14.31 -7.87 7.09
N SER A 55 14.48 -7.90 8.41
CA SER A 55 15.76 -7.70 9.06
C SER A 55 16.68 -8.91 8.86
N PRO A 56 18.02 -8.75 8.89
CA PRO A 56 18.96 -9.83 8.62
C PRO A 56 18.74 -11.10 9.47
N ASP A 57 18.29 -10.94 10.72
CA ASP A 57 17.99 -12.04 11.64
C ASP A 57 16.88 -12.97 11.16
N LYS A 58 15.96 -12.49 10.31
CA LYS A 58 14.90 -13.31 9.71
C LYS A 58 15.40 -14.22 8.59
N TYR A 59 16.56 -13.92 8.01
CA TYR A 59 17.16 -14.75 6.96
C TYR A 59 18.08 -15.81 7.55
N LYS A 60 18.95 -15.43 8.49
CA LYS A 60 19.88 -16.35 9.17
C LYS A 60 20.06 -15.92 10.62
N GLU A 61 20.01 -16.87 11.55
CA GLU A 61 20.22 -16.61 12.99
C GLU A 61 21.62 -16.00 13.26
N GLU A 62 22.61 -16.38 12.44
CA GLU A 62 23.98 -15.87 12.44
C GLU A 62 24.05 -14.35 12.23
N TRP A 63 23.09 -13.79 11.48
CA TRP A 63 23.02 -12.36 11.17
C TRP A 63 22.31 -11.54 12.26
N LYS A 64 21.81 -12.19 13.31
CA LYS A 64 21.24 -11.51 14.48
C LYS A 64 22.28 -10.71 15.26
N LYS A 65 23.54 -11.17 15.26
CA LYS A 65 24.66 -10.45 15.87
C LYS A 65 25.49 -9.79 14.79
N TRP A 66 25.69 -8.49 14.94
CA TRP A 66 26.50 -7.72 14.00
C TRP A 66 27.98 -8.04 14.22
N ALA A 67 28.64 -8.55 13.17
CA ALA A 67 30.06 -8.83 13.16
C ALA A 67 30.64 -8.41 11.81
N LEU A 68 31.88 -7.90 11.79
CA LEU A 68 32.53 -7.52 10.53
C LEU A 68 32.73 -8.72 9.60
N GLU A 69 32.87 -9.91 10.18
CA GLU A 69 33.04 -11.19 9.48
C GLU A 69 31.81 -11.63 8.70
N THR A 70 30.62 -11.20 9.12
CA THR A 70 29.35 -11.55 8.47
C THR A 70 28.93 -10.54 7.40
N LEU A 71 29.73 -9.47 7.21
CA LEU A 71 29.52 -8.46 6.18
C LEU A 71 30.29 -8.80 4.90
N PRO A 72 29.74 -8.50 3.71
CA PRO A 72 28.43 -7.90 3.49
C PRO A 72 27.28 -8.93 3.53
N ILE A 73 26.12 -8.51 4.03
CA ILE A 73 24.91 -9.36 4.07
C ILE A 73 24.14 -9.19 2.77
N PHE A 74 24.08 -10.25 1.97
CA PHE A 74 23.30 -10.32 0.74
C PHE A 74 22.39 -11.56 0.76
N PRO A 75 21.10 -11.41 1.06
CA PRO A 75 20.14 -12.49 0.94
C PRO A 75 19.99 -12.95 -0.51
N GLU A 76 19.84 -14.25 -0.75
CA GLU A 76 19.56 -14.76 -2.11
C GLU A 76 18.18 -14.30 -2.62
N ARG A 77 17.23 -14.11 -1.71
CA ARG A 77 15.90 -13.55 -1.97
C ARG A 77 15.55 -12.58 -0.87
N TYR A 78 15.15 -11.37 -1.25
CA TYR A 78 14.62 -10.38 -0.32
C TYR A 78 13.22 -10.79 0.12
N GLN A 79 12.99 -10.77 1.42
CA GLN A 79 11.70 -11.04 2.04
C GLN A 79 11.12 -9.72 2.58
N PHE A 80 9.80 -9.63 2.52
CA PHE A 80 9.05 -8.47 2.97
C PHE A 80 8.03 -8.90 4.00
N SER A 81 7.87 -8.11 5.05
CA SER A 81 6.82 -8.32 6.05
C SER A 81 5.98 -7.06 6.23
N VAL A 82 4.75 -7.26 6.68
CA VAL A 82 3.83 -6.17 7.02
C VAL A 82 4.04 -5.82 8.49
N PRO A 83 4.46 -4.58 8.81
CA PRO A 83 4.56 -4.10 10.19
C PRO A 83 3.23 -4.24 10.94
N GLU A 84 3.28 -4.56 12.24
CA GLU A 84 2.07 -4.79 13.06
C GLU A 84 1.10 -3.60 13.03
N ASP A 85 1.62 -2.38 13.05
CA ASP A 85 0.83 -1.14 12.98
C ASP A 85 0.13 -0.94 11.64
N LYS A 86 0.62 -1.57 10.57
CA LYS A 86 0.09 -1.47 9.20
C LYS A 86 -0.78 -2.66 8.78
N GLN A 87 -0.81 -3.76 9.54
CA GLN A 87 -1.55 -4.99 9.20
C GLN A 87 -3.04 -4.75 8.91
N LYS A 88 -3.68 -3.91 9.71
CA LYS A 88 -5.10 -3.58 9.53
C LYS A 88 -5.34 -2.92 8.16
N GLN A 89 -4.56 -1.88 7.85
CA GLN A 89 -4.69 -1.16 6.58
C GLN A 89 -4.32 -2.05 5.39
N PHE A 90 -3.27 -2.85 5.53
CA PHE A 90 -2.89 -3.84 4.52
C PHE A 90 -4.04 -4.81 4.20
N THR A 91 -4.70 -5.33 5.22
CA THR A 91 -5.84 -6.24 5.03
C THR A 91 -7.00 -5.56 4.29
N ILE A 92 -7.27 -4.29 4.61
CA ILE A 92 -8.31 -3.49 3.94
C ILE A 92 -7.96 -3.27 2.47
N VAL A 93 -6.74 -2.80 2.18
CA VAL A 93 -6.26 -2.54 0.82
C VAL A 93 -6.26 -3.83 0.00
N ALA A 94 -5.67 -4.91 0.52
CA ALA A 94 -5.64 -6.21 -0.15
C ALA A 94 -7.06 -6.73 -0.45
N GLY A 95 -7.98 -6.60 0.51
CA GLY A 95 -9.37 -7.01 0.33
C GLY A 95 -10.13 -6.20 -0.72
N LEU A 96 -9.81 -4.91 -0.90
CA LEU A 96 -10.39 -4.06 -1.94
C LEU A 96 -9.79 -4.38 -3.31
N LEU A 97 -8.46 -4.51 -3.39
CA LEU A 97 -7.76 -4.81 -4.64
C LEU A 97 -8.15 -6.18 -5.21
N GLN A 98 -8.31 -7.21 -4.37
CA GLN A 98 -8.77 -8.54 -4.80
C GLN A 98 -10.19 -8.54 -5.38
N LYS A 99 -11.04 -7.60 -4.98
CA LYS A 99 -12.42 -7.46 -5.48
C LYS A 99 -12.51 -6.50 -6.68
N ALA A 100 -11.44 -5.74 -6.95
CA ALA A 100 -11.42 -4.74 -8.00
C ALA A 100 -11.41 -5.39 -9.38
N SER A 101 -12.26 -4.87 -10.27
CA SER A 101 -12.18 -5.14 -11.71
C SER A 101 -11.20 -4.19 -12.39
N THR A 102 -10.97 -3.02 -11.80
CA THR A 102 -10.06 -1.99 -12.30
C THR A 102 -9.34 -1.33 -11.14
N ILE A 103 -8.02 -1.21 -11.26
CA ILE A 103 -7.16 -0.55 -10.26
C ILE A 103 -6.53 0.67 -10.94
N ILE A 104 -6.72 1.83 -10.32
CA ILE A 104 -6.12 3.11 -10.74
C ILE A 104 -5.04 3.45 -9.71
N ILE A 105 -3.79 3.46 -10.15
CA ILE A 105 -2.65 3.86 -9.31
C ILE A 105 -2.57 5.39 -9.35
N ALA A 106 -2.76 6.02 -8.20
CA ALA A 106 -2.75 7.47 -8.01
C ALA A 106 -1.78 7.89 -6.89
N THR A 107 -0.63 7.23 -6.84
CA THR A 107 0.50 7.54 -5.95
C THR A 107 1.30 8.74 -6.46
N ASP A 108 2.27 9.23 -5.68
CA ASP A 108 3.12 10.33 -6.09
C ASP A 108 3.88 9.97 -7.38
N SER A 109 4.11 10.96 -8.26
CA SER A 109 4.69 10.75 -9.61
C SER A 109 6.23 10.62 -9.60
N ASP A 110 6.80 10.32 -8.44
CA ASP A 110 8.22 10.09 -8.27
C ASP A 110 8.57 8.59 -8.21
N ARG A 111 9.86 8.30 -8.17
CA ARG A 111 10.37 6.92 -8.15
C ARG A 111 9.95 6.17 -6.88
N GLU A 112 9.77 6.86 -5.76
CA GLU A 112 9.31 6.25 -4.51
C GLU A 112 7.81 5.94 -4.55
N GLY A 113 7.01 6.77 -5.24
CA GLY A 113 5.59 6.55 -5.49
C GLY A 113 5.32 5.36 -6.40
N GLU A 114 6.16 5.12 -7.42
CA GLU A 114 6.08 3.90 -8.25
C GLU A 114 6.56 2.66 -7.48
N ASN A 115 7.60 2.78 -6.66
CA ASN A 115 8.07 1.68 -5.80
C ASN A 115 7.01 1.32 -4.75
N SER A 116 6.36 2.32 -4.16
CA SER A 116 5.25 2.13 -3.23
C SER A 116 4.12 1.39 -3.91
N ALA A 117 3.65 1.85 -5.07
CA ALA A 117 2.58 1.21 -5.84
C ALA A 117 2.90 -0.24 -6.26
N THR A 118 4.16 -0.54 -6.57
CA THR A 118 4.63 -1.90 -6.94
C THR A 118 4.73 -2.82 -5.72
N CYS A 119 4.89 -2.26 -4.52
CA CYS A 119 5.00 -2.99 -3.26
C CYS A 119 3.65 -3.17 -2.52
N PHE A 120 2.54 -2.62 -3.02
CA PHE A 120 1.17 -2.89 -2.53
C PHE A 120 0.64 -4.22 -3.08
#